data_AF-A0A1G9A3V5-F1
#
_entry.id   AF-A0A1G9A3V5-F1
#
_cell.length_a   1.000
_cell.length_b   1.000
_cell.length_c   1.000
_cell.angle_alpha   90.00
_cell.angle_beta   90.00
_cell.angle_gamma   90.00
#
_symmetry.space_group_name_H-M   'P 1'
#
loop_
_entity.id
_entity.type
_entity.pdbx_description
1 polymer ?
#
loop_
_entity_poly.entity_id
_entity_poly.type
_entity_poly.pdbx_seq_one_letter_code
_entity_poly.pdbx_strand_id
1 'polypeptide(L)'
;MRELFVRATPTQVQMTKDTSRDGRDQFSRRRVMDGGVQMRSGVAVVKRIADETGVSPMELPQLNETVDPDALDALLDSVERSNRGAWPVVTFSYANRRVRLTADGRVTLSDPDEPSAIGDWSHVSDVDVARENDATVRIVSAIAVHTDHDRAYVRSAIADTIDLDAVVRLNAHRRNGVPRSGATVAFSTLGYDIVVRPDGTIAAGSTLRRLKRVGGNVLVVGAVPDDLVDVASTRLLGDRGRDRHHLFALLDRDIDAVWTRLSPGDASNAHVVDYAATARSAASAQPSIDTDTTPSIVAEPDDIDGLEEAIDSTLRTITADETESGPATTRLCVDSLRPIIEDRDIEVVERFLESVCGSVKAASALGHYVLPIERSSDAVRRLEASFDATVELRVGESGAEQRWHLHESNYTTDWFALRDSR
;
A
#
# COMPACT_ATOMS: atom_id res chain seq x y z
N MET A 1 -12.45 -55.86 39.21
CA MET A 1 -11.00 -56.10 39.37
C MET A 1 -10.32 -54.82 38.89
N ARG A 2 -10.23 -53.82 39.79
CA ARG A 2 -9.00 -53.28 40.42
C ARG A 2 -8.20 -52.41 39.43
N GLU A 3 -8.27 -51.08 39.55
CA GLU A 3 -7.36 -50.22 40.36
C GLU A 3 -5.96 -50.15 39.73
N LEU A 4 -5.30 -49.01 39.49
CA LEU A 4 -4.86 -48.05 40.52
C LEU A 4 -4.50 -46.66 39.96
N PHE A 5 -4.86 -45.65 40.75
CA PHE A 5 -4.27 -44.32 40.89
C PHE A 5 -2.79 -44.36 41.32
N VAL A 6 -1.96 -43.40 40.87
CA VAL A 6 -0.89 -42.81 41.69
C VAL A 6 -0.77 -41.30 41.41
N ARG A 7 -0.93 -40.49 42.46
CA ARG A 7 -0.58 -39.07 42.57
C ARG A 7 0.90 -38.93 42.94
N ALA A 8 1.54 -37.82 42.54
CA ALA A 8 2.61 -37.20 43.32
C ALA A 8 2.59 -35.68 43.17
N THR A 9 2.58 -35.00 44.32
CA THR A 9 2.57 -33.54 44.58
C THR A 9 4.00 -33.04 44.92
N PRO A 10 4.23 -31.72 45.11
CA PRO A 10 5.43 -31.01 44.66
C PRO A 10 6.54 -30.91 45.71
N THR A 11 7.75 -30.61 45.24
CA THR A 11 8.91 -30.29 46.08
C THR A 11 9.13 -28.78 46.12
N GLN A 12 8.98 -28.18 47.31
CA GLN A 12 9.55 -26.88 47.68
C GLN A 12 11.03 -27.08 48.06
N VAL A 13 11.94 -26.24 47.54
CA VAL A 13 13.18 -25.86 48.25
C VAL A 13 13.54 -24.39 47.97
N GLN A 14 13.45 -23.63 49.06
CA GLN A 14 14.25 -22.49 49.55
C GLN A 14 14.82 -21.38 48.64
N MET A 15 14.40 -20.17 49.02
CA MET A 15 15.15 -18.92 48.97
C MET A 15 16.56 -19.04 49.56
N THR A 16 17.54 -18.51 48.83
CA THR A 16 18.72 -17.84 49.38
C THR A 16 18.87 -16.48 48.69
N LYS A 17 18.84 -15.41 49.49
CA LYS A 17 19.23 -14.04 49.13
C LYS A 17 20.73 -13.88 49.39
N ASP A 18 21.48 -13.39 48.41
CA ASP A 18 22.56 -12.38 48.56
C ASP A 18 23.14 -12.10 47.17
N THR A 19 22.87 -10.95 46.53
CA THR A 19 23.43 -9.58 46.65
C THR A 19 24.45 -9.25 45.54
N SER A 20 24.26 -8.03 45.01
CA SER A 20 25.23 -7.15 44.34
C SER A 20 25.29 -7.08 42.80
N ARG A 21 24.61 -6.05 42.29
CA ARG A 21 25.09 -4.96 41.40
C ARG A 21 25.97 -5.32 40.18
N ASP A 22 25.41 -5.16 38.98
CA ASP A 22 25.69 -4.09 37.99
C ASP A 22 24.78 -4.38 36.77
N GLY A 23 23.91 -3.51 36.25
CA GLY A 23 24.24 -2.20 35.69
C GLY A 23 24.28 -2.25 34.16
N ARG A 24 23.14 -2.52 33.49
CA ARG A 24 22.83 -1.99 32.15
C ARG A 24 21.37 -2.24 31.75
N ASP A 25 20.68 -1.14 31.54
CA ASP A 25 19.25 -0.99 31.27
C ASP A 25 18.78 -1.75 30.03
N GLN A 26 17.85 -2.67 30.27
CA GLN A 26 16.96 -3.22 29.25
C GLN A 26 15.83 -2.21 29.00
N PHE A 27 15.86 -1.54 27.85
CA PHE A 27 14.67 -0.87 27.30
C PHE A 27 13.67 -1.93 26.81
N SER A 28 13.04 -2.61 27.77
CA SER A 28 11.78 -3.31 27.52
C SER A 28 10.72 -2.27 27.17
N ARG A 29 10.23 -2.34 25.92
CA ARG A 29 9.05 -1.65 25.40
C ARG A 29 7.84 -1.99 26.28
N ARG A 30 7.68 -1.21 27.35
CA ARG A 30 6.47 -1.15 28.15
C ARG A 30 5.47 -0.35 27.30
N ARG A 31 4.49 -1.04 26.70
CA ARG A 31 3.23 -0.40 26.28
C ARG A 31 2.66 0.27 27.54
N VAL A 32 2.90 1.55 27.67
CA VAL A 32 2.12 2.41 28.56
C VAL A 32 0.76 2.51 27.88
N MET A 33 -0.21 1.76 28.40
CA MET A 33 -1.61 2.09 28.24
C MET A 33 -1.82 3.41 28.99
N ASP A 34 -1.50 4.51 28.33
CA ASP A 34 -1.82 5.85 28.82
C ASP A 34 -3.26 6.11 28.44
N GLY A 35 -4.14 6.23 29.44
CA GLY A 35 -5.49 6.77 29.27
C GLY A 35 -5.45 8.27 29.02
N GLY A 36 -4.57 8.71 28.12
CA GLY A 36 -4.42 10.09 27.70
C GLY A 36 -5.67 10.46 26.94
N VAL A 37 -6.35 11.53 27.38
CA VAL A 37 -7.38 12.20 26.57
C VAL A 37 -6.72 12.50 25.23
N GLN A 38 -7.14 11.80 24.19
CA GLN A 38 -6.68 12.05 22.83
C GLN A 38 -6.99 13.51 22.55
N MET A 39 -5.94 14.31 22.34
CA MET A 39 -6.12 15.74 22.08
C MET A 39 -7.00 15.86 20.84
N ARG A 40 -8.09 16.63 20.97
CA ARG A 40 -8.93 17.00 19.82
C ARG A 40 -8.04 17.47 18.68
N SER A 41 -8.25 16.93 17.49
CA SER A 41 -7.38 17.11 16.33
C SER A 41 -7.23 18.58 15.97
N GLY A 42 -8.27 19.40 16.16
CA GLY A 42 -8.17 20.86 16.03
C GLY A 42 -7.12 21.49 16.95
N VAL A 43 -6.99 21.02 18.20
CA VAL A 43 -5.97 21.49 19.15
C VAL A 43 -4.58 20.99 18.75
N ALA A 44 -4.49 19.73 18.30
CA ALA A 44 -3.24 19.14 17.85
C ALA A 44 -2.62 19.92 16.66
N VAL A 45 -3.46 20.34 15.70
CA VAL A 45 -3.02 21.18 14.56
C VAL A 45 -2.44 22.51 15.04
N VAL A 46 -3.19 23.25 15.85
CA VAL A 46 -2.78 24.58 16.33
C VAL A 46 -1.48 24.47 17.12
N LYS A 47 -1.38 23.47 18.01
CA LYS A 47 -0.18 23.22 18.80
C LYS A 47 1.01 22.87 17.92
N ARG A 48 0.84 21.97 16.95
CA ARG A 48 1.93 21.55 16.06
C ARG A 48 2.50 22.71 15.25
N ILE A 49 1.63 23.61 14.78
CA ILE A 49 2.04 24.78 14.00
C ILE A 49 2.70 25.83 14.90
N ALA A 50 2.18 26.05 16.10
CA ALA A 50 2.82 26.92 17.10
C ALA A 50 4.24 26.42 17.45
N ASP A 51 4.39 25.12 17.70
CA ASP A 51 5.67 24.50 18.02
C ASP A 51 6.69 24.64 16.87
N GLU A 52 6.26 24.49 15.62
CA GLU A 52 7.14 24.64 14.44
C GLU A 52 7.50 26.10 14.14
N THR A 53 6.53 27.00 14.24
CA THR A 53 6.74 28.43 13.89
C THR A 53 7.33 29.25 15.04
N GLY A 54 7.36 28.71 16.26
CA GLY A 54 7.78 29.42 17.46
C GLY A 54 6.81 30.52 17.90
N VAL A 55 5.58 30.52 17.35
CA VAL A 55 4.53 31.52 17.62
C VAL A 55 3.60 30.98 18.70
N SER A 56 3.07 31.86 19.55
CA SER A 56 2.08 31.45 20.56
C SER A 56 0.81 30.91 19.88
N PRO A 57 0.20 29.81 20.37
CA PRO A 57 -1.10 29.33 19.88
C PRO A 57 -2.21 30.39 19.86
N MET A 58 -2.13 31.40 20.73
CA MET A 58 -3.11 32.49 20.81
C MET A 58 -2.89 33.60 19.77
N GLU A 59 -1.71 33.64 19.14
CA GLU A 59 -1.36 34.61 18.09
C GLU A 59 -1.64 34.05 16.68
N LEU A 60 -1.90 32.74 16.57
CA LEU A 60 -2.30 32.11 15.31
C LEU A 60 -3.75 32.49 14.95
N PRO A 61 -4.08 32.54 13.64
CA PRO A 61 -5.46 32.73 13.17
C PRO A 61 -6.40 31.67 13.75
N GLN A 62 -7.72 31.94 13.84
CA GLN A 62 -8.62 30.91 14.34
C GLN A 62 -8.78 29.79 13.32
N LEU A 63 -8.58 28.52 13.72
CA LEU A 63 -8.75 27.36 12.82
C LEU A 63 -10.14 27.32 12.14
N ASN A 64 -11.16 27.85 12.83
CA ASN A 64 -12.53 27.96 12.33
C ASN A 64 -12.68 28.87 11.08
N GLU A 65 -11.69 29.72 10.80
CA GLU A 65 -11.63 30.51 9.56
C GLU A 65 -11.28 29.65 8.34
N THR A 66 -10.55 28.54 8.57
CA THR A 66 -10.10 27.62 7.52
C THR A 66 -10.98 26.38 7.41
N VAL A 67 -11.33 25.73 8.52
CA VAL A 67 -12.13 24.49 8.56
C VAL A 67 -13.05 24.46 9.77
N ASP A 68 -14.14 23.69 9.76
CA ASP A 68 -14.92 23.40 10.98
C ASP A 68 -14.13 22.41 11.87
N PRO A 69 -13.62 22.83 13.06
CA PRO A 69 -12.82 21.95 13.92
C PRO A 69 -13.64 20.80 14.52
N ASP A 70 -14.95 20.99 14.77
CA ASP A 70 -15.80 19.92 15.30
C ASP A 70 -16.06 18.86 14.22
N ALA A 71 -16.16 19.29 12.96
CA ALA A 71 -16.26 18.36 11.83
C ALA A 71 -14.95 17.62 11.59
N LEU A 72 -13.80 18.28 11.78
CA LEU A 72 -12.48 17.64 11.69
C LEU A 72 -12.30 16.55 12.75
N ASP A 73 -12.68 16.83 14.00
CA ASP A 73 -12.64 15.86 15.10
C ASP A 73 -13.59 14.68 14.81
N ALA A 74 -14.83 14.96 14.38
CA ALA A 74 -15.81 13.92 14.04
C ALA A 74 -15.33 13.00 12.91
N LEU A 75 -14.64 13.56 11.92
CA LEU A 75 -14.08 12.81 10.80
C LEU A 75 -13.05 11.78 11.28
N LEU A 76 -12.14 12.18 12.17
CA LEU A 76 -11.06 11.32 12.66
C LEU A 76 -11.57 10.31 13.70
N ASP A 77 -12.48 10.72 14.58
CA ASP A 77 -13.12 9.82 15.55
C ASP A 77 -13.96 8.73 14.87
N SER A 78 -14.50 8.99 13.68
CA SER A 78 -15.29 8.00 12.94
C SER A 78 -14.44 6.80 12.51
N VAL A 79 -13.17 7.02 12.19
CA VAL A 79 -12.26 6.02 11.63
C VAL A 79 -11.69 5.09 12.70
N GLU A 80 -11.39 5.63 13.89
CA GLU A 80 -10.95 4.82 15.02
C GLU A 80 -11.96 3.73 15.38
N ARG A 81 -13.24 3.99 15.14
CA ARG A 81 -14.33 3.03 15.37
C ARG A 81 -14.45 2.00 14.24
N SER A 82 -14.06 2.37 13.03
CA SER A 82 -14.19 1.54 11.82
C SER A 82 -13.07 0.52 11.66
N ASN A 83 -11.94 0.67 12.35
CA ASN A 83 -10.77 -0.23 12.29
C ASN A 83 -10.30 -0.56 10.84
N ARG A 84 -10.57 0.35 9.89
CA ARG A 84 -10.43 0.13 8.45
C ARG A 84 -9.57 1.24 7.83
N GLY A 85 -8.27 0.95 7.68
CA GLY A 85 -7.38 1.66 6.75
C GLY A 85 -6.75 2.96 7.27
N ALA A 86 -5.91 3.55 6.42
CA ALA A 86 -5.14 4.77 6.67
C ALA A 86 -5.87 6.08 6.28
N TRP A 87 -7.18 5.99 6.01
CA TRP A 87 -8.00 7.07 5.45
C TRP A 87 -9.04 7.57 6.46
N PRO A 88 -9.41 8.86 6.44
CA PRO A 88 -9.14 9.85 5.41
C PRO A 88 -7.81 10.58 5.60
N VAL A 89 -7.41 11.27 4.54
CA VAL A 89 -6.38 12.30 4.57
C VAL A 89 -7.05 13.65 4.37
N VAL A 90 -6.84 14.57 5.30
CA VAL A 90 -7.36 15.94 5.23
C VAL A 90 -6.20 16.89 5.01
N THR A 91 -6.29 17.74 3.98
CA THR A 91 -5.25 18.72 3.64
C THR A 91 -5.83 20.11 3.51
N PHE A 92 -5.23 21.10 4.17
CA PHE A 92 -5.61 22.51 4.04
C PHE A 92 -4.42 23.45 4.32
N SER A 93 -4.55 24.71 3.92
CA SER A 93 -3.57 25.75 4.24
C SER A 93 -3.98 26.51 5.49
N TYR A 94 -3.08 26.62 6.46
CA TYR A 94 -3.31 27.38 7.69
C TYR A 94 -1.99 28.00 8.16
N ALA A 95 -2.02 29.29 8.49
CA ALA A 95 -0.84 30.06 8.91
C ALA A 95 0.40 29.87 8.00
N ASN A 96 0.23 29.98 6.68
CA ASN A 96 1.28 29.81 5.66
C ASN A 96 1.99 28.44 5.69
N ARG A 97 1.31 27.43 6.19
CA ARG A 97 1.73 26.03 6.12
C ARG A 97 0.64 25.20 5.48
N ARG A 98 1.05 24.18 4.72
CA ARG A 98 0.13 23.12 4.33
C ARG A 98 0.07 22.12 5.48
N VAL A 99 -1.12 21.95 6.02
CA VAL A 99 -1.42 20.97 7.06
C VAL A 99 -1.96 19.73 6.39
N ARG A 100 -1.39 18.57 6.72
CA ARG A 100 -1.92 17.27 6.35
C ARG A 100 -2.18 16.45 7.61
N LEU A 101 -3.42 15.98 7.76
CA LEU A 101 -3.85 15.09 8.82
C LEU A 101 -4.20 13.72 8.23
N THR A 102 -3.77 12.66 8.91
CA THR A 102 -4.11 11.27 8.61
C THR A 102 -5.05 10.69 9.65
N ALA A 103 -5.70 9.57 9.30
CA ALA A 103 -6.61 8.84 10.17
C ALA A 103 -6.04 8.46 11.55
N ASP A 104 -4.73 8.23 11.65
CA ASP A 104 -4.02 7.95 12.91
C ASP A 104 -3.80 9.19 13.80
N GLY A 105 -4.37 10.35 13.40
CA GLY A 105 -4.23 11.62 14.09
C GLY A 105 -2.87 12.30 13.89
N ARG A 106 -1.99 11.75 13.04
CA ARG A 106 -0.68 12.38 12.76
C ARG A 106 -0.89 13.66 11.94
N VAL A 107 -0.23 14.73 12.39
CA VAL A 107 -0.19 16.02 11.71
C VAL A 107 1.19 16.23 11.11
N THR A 108 1.25 16.35 9.79
CA THR A 108 2.47 16.72 9.05
C THR A 108 2.30 18.10 8.45
N LEU A 109 3.36 18.90 8.50
CA LEU A 109 3.40 20.26 7.98
C LEU A 109 4.40 20.31 6.83
N SER A 110 4.04 21.06 5.79
CA SER A 110 4.91 21.28 4.64
C SER A 110 4.73 22.69 4.09
N ASP A 111 5.60 23.09 3.16
CA ASP A 111 5.50 24.39 2.50
C ASP A 111 4.22 24.43 1.64
N PRO A 112 3.46 25.54 1.62
CA PRO A 112 2.34 25.71 0.69
C PRO A 112 2.72 25.57 -0.79
N ASP A 113 3.97 25.83 -1.18
CA ASP A 113 4.40 25.75 -2.58
C ASP A 113 4.89 24.35 -2.98
N GLU A 114 5.16 23.46 -2.01
CA GLU A 114 5.44 22.06 -2.32
C GLU A 114 4.21 21.38 -2.94
N PRO A 115 4.38 20.41 -3.86
CA PRO A 115 3.24 19.64 -4.35
C PRO A 115 2.56 18.94 -3.16
N SER A 116 1.23 19.04 -3.09
CA SER A 116 0.47 18.37 -2.02
C SER A 116 0.67 16.85 -2.10
N ALA A 117 0.65 16.13 -0.99
CA ALA A 117 0.62 14.66 -0.99
C ALA A 117 -0.67 14.08 -1.63
N ILE A 118 -1.73 14.88 -1.81
CA ILE A 118 -2.88 14.52 -2.65
C ILE A 118 -2.53 14.63 -4.16
N GLY A 119 -1.41 15.28 -4.49
CA GLY A 119 -0.81 15.31 -5.83
C GLY A 119 -0.39 13.92 -6.31
N ASP A 120 -0.17 12.98 -5.39
CA ASP A 120 0.04 11.56 -5.71
C ASP A 120 -1.22 10.92 -6.33
N TRP A 121 -2.40 11.52 -6.13
CA TRP A 121 -3.66 11.04 -6.70
C TRP A 121 -3.94 11.62 -8.08
N SER A 122 -2.90 11.76 -8.89
CA SER A 122 -3.03 12.21 -10.26
C SER A 122 -3.95 11.31 -11.11
N HIS A 123 -4.23 10.07 -10.68
CA HIS A 123 -5.12 9.12 -11.37
C HIS A 123 -6.61 9.43 -11.20
N VAL A 124 -7.00 10.28 -10.23
CA VAL A 124 -8.41 10.70 -10.10
C VAL A 124 -8.75 11.75 -11.16
N SER A 125 -10.01 11.82 -11.56
CA SER A 125 -10.50 12.81 -12.50
C SER A 125 -11.82 13.40 -12.00
N ASP A 126 -12.06 14.68 -12.29
CA ASP A 126 -13.27 15.36 -11.87
C ASP A 126 -14.51 14.66 -12.43
N VAL A 127 -15.51 14.45 -11.57
CA VAL A 127 -16.76 13.80 -11.95
C VAL A 127 -17.84 14.87 -12.12
N ASP A 128 -18.51 14.87 -13.27
CA ASP A 128 -19.62 15.79 -13.51
C ASP A 128 -20.88 15.35 -12.74
N VAL A 129 -20.98 15.85 -11.51
CA VAL A 129 -22.14 15.68 -10.61
C VAL A 129 -22.83 17.02 -10.31
N ALA A 130 -22.57 18.05 -11.13
CA ALA A 130 -23.01 19.44 -10.87
C ALA A 130 -24.53 19.64 -10.83
N ARG A 131 -25.31 18.68 -11.36
CA ARG A 131 -26.78 18.73 -11.34
C ARG A 131 -27.40 18.49 -9.96
N GLU A 132 -26.62 18.01 -8.99
CA GLU A 132 -27.13 17.67 -7.66
C GLU A 132 -26.75 18.76 -6.65
N ASN A 133 -27.76 19.39 -6.02
CA ASN A 133 -27.55 20.48 -5.06
C ASN A 133 -26.94 20.01 -3.74
N ASP A 134 -27.16 18.75 -3.38
CA ASP A 134 -26.71 18.13 -2.13
C ASP A 134 -25.34 17.49 -2.29
N ALA A 135 -24.37 17.88 -1.45
CA ALA A 135 -22.99 17.41 -1.52
C ALA A 135 -22.86 15.91 -1.22
N THR A 136 -23.67 15.38 -0.30
CA THR A 136 -23.71 13.96 0.01
C THR A 136 -24.20 13.16 -1.20
N VAL A 137 -25.25 13.65 -1.88
CA VAL A 137 -25.75 13.00 -3.11
C VAL A 137 -24.69 13.04 -4.20
N ARG A 138 -23.99 14.16 -4.40
CA ARG A 138 -22.89 14.27 -5.37
C ARG A 138 -21.79 13.24 -5.14
N ILE A 139 -21.35 13.06 -3.89
CA ILE A 139 -20.29 12.10 -3.55
C ILE A 139 -20.76 10.66 -3.84
N VAL A 140 -21.98 10.31 -3.41
CA VAL A 140 -22.57 8.99 -3.68
C VAL A 140 -22.68 8.75 -5.18
N SER A 141 -23.17 9.72 -5.95
CA SER A 141 -23.31 9.63 -7.40
C SER A 141 -21.96 9.49 -8.10
N ALA A 142 -20.93 10.19 -7.63
CA ALA A 142 -19.60 10.12 -8.22
C ALA A 142 -19.00 8.70 -8.17
N ILE A 143 -19.31 7.94 -7.11
CA ILE A 143 -18.90 6.53 -6.99
C ILE A 143 -19.86 5.60 -7.73
N ALA A 144 -21.18 5.83 -7.60
CA ALA A 144 -22.20 4.99 -8.23
C ALA A 144 -22.07 4.94 -9.76
N VAL A 145 -21.64 6.02 -10.43
CA VAL A 145 -21.41 6.01 -11.90
C VAL A 145 -20.28 5.05 -12.31
N HIS A 146 -19.36 4.75 -11.41
CA HIS A 146 -18.20 3.88 -11.69
C HIS A 146 -18.34 2.47 -11.11
N THR A 147 -19.39 2.21 -10.34
CA THR A 147 -19.65 0.90 -9.74
C THR A 147 -20.93 0.30 -10.32
N ASP A 148 -21.06 -1.03 -10.27
CA ASP A 148 -22.33 -1.70 -10.61
C ASP A 148 -23.29 -1.75 -9.41
N HIS A 149 -23.04 -0.91 -8.41
CA HIS A 149 -23.81 -0.85 -7.17
C HIS A 149 -24.81 0.30 -7.22
N ASP A 150 -25.99 0.08 -6.63
CA ASP A 150 -26.95 1.16 -6.47
C ASP A 150 -26.48 2.22 -5.46
N ARG A 151 -27.11 3.40 -5.50
CA ARG A 151 -26.76 4.53 -4.62
C ARG A 151 -26.94 4.23 -3.13
N ALA A 152 -27.85 3.32 -2.75
CA ALA A 152 -28.08 2.98 -1.35
C ALA A 152 -26.93 2.14 -0.80
N TYR A 153 -26.46 1.15 -1.58
CA TYR A 153 -25.28 0.36 -1.26
C TYR A 153 -24.03 1.25 -1.18
N VAL A 154 -23.81 2.10 -2.18
CA VAL A 154 -22.67 3.03 -2.21
C VAL A 154 -22.69 3.95 -0.99
N ARG A 155 -23.86 4.51 -0.64
CA ARG A 155 -23.99 5.35 0.56
C ARG A 155 -23.63 4.60 1.84
N SER A 156 -24.07 3.34 1.97
CA SER A 156 -23.72 2.50 3.12
C SER A 156 -22.21 2.24 3.19
N ALA A 157 -21.59 1.92 2.04
CA ALA A 157 -20.15 1.67 1.98
C ALA A 157 -19.31 2.91 2.32
N ILE A 158 -19.73 4.10 1.88
CA ILE A 158 -19.09 5.35 2.29
C ILE A 158 -19.24 5.57 3.79
N ALA A 159 -20.44 5.38 4.35
CA ALA A 159 -20.70 5.59 5.77
C ALA A 159 -19.89 4.65 6.69
N ASP A 160 -19.57 3.44 6.22
CA ASP A 160 -18.65 2.52 6.89
C ASP A 160 -17.19 3.00 6.88
N THR A 161 -16.82 3.82 5.89
CA THR A 161 -15.47 4.35 5.71
C THR A 161 -15.28 5.68 6.44
N ILE A 162 -16.24 6.60 6.32
CA ILE A 162 -16.09 8.00 6.74
C ILE A 162 -17.45 8.65 7.04
N ASP A 163 -17.47 9.53 8.04
CA ASP A 163 -18.63 10.39 8.30
C ASP A 163 -18.79 11.46 7.20
N LEU A 164 -19.71 11.19 6.26
CA LEU A 164 -19.96 12.05 5.11
C LEU A 164 -20.55 13.41 5.51
N ASP A 165 -21.32 13.48 6.60
CA ASP A 165 -21.85 14.74 7.10
C ASP A 165 -20.72 15.60 7.68
N ALA A 166 -19.72 14.98 8.32
CA ALA A 166 -18.50 15.66 8.74
C ALA A 166 -17.70 16.19 7.54
N VAL A 167 -17.57 15.42 6.45
CA VAL A 167 -16.92 15.89 5.20
C VAL A 167 -17.60 17.15 4.67
N VAL A 168 -18.93 17.14 4.57
CA VAL A 168 -19.70 18.29 4.06
C VAL A 168 -19.60 19.49 5.00
N ARG A 169 -19.69 19.26 6.31
CA ARG A 169 -19.59 20.32 7.33
C ARG A 169 -18.21 20.96 7.41
N LEU A 170 -17.15 20.19 7.15
CA LEU A 170 -15.76 20.66 7.22
C LEU A 170 -15.54 21.96 6.42
N ASN A 171 -16.15 22.02 5.23
CA ASN A 171 -16.05 23.13 4.29
C ASN A 171 -17.28 24.05 4.26
N ALA A 172 -18.27 23.80 5.13
CA ALA A 172 -19.48 24.62 5.17
C ALA A 172 -19.14 26.09 5.46
N HIS A 173 -20.08 27.00 5.18
CA HIS A 173 -19.90 28.39 5.60
C HIS A 173 -19.91 28.48 7.13
N ARG A 174 -19.20 29.48 7.66
CA ARG A 174 -19.31 29.81 9.09
C ARG A 174 -20.74 30.21 9.43
N ARG A 175 -21.12 30.16 10.72
CA ARG A 175 -22.47 30.55 11.17
C ARG A 175 -22.87 31.98 10.77
N ASN A 176 -21.90 32.85 10.52
CA ASN A 176 -22.09 34.22 10.05
C ASN A 176 -22.18 34.35 8.51
N GLY A 177 -22.23 33.24 7.77
CA GLY A 177 -22.34 33.21 6.32
C GLY A 177 -21.05 33.49 5.56
N VAL A 178 -19.91 33.66 6.24
CA VAL A 178 -18.62 33.86 5.55
C VAL A 178 -18.03 32.50 5.15
N PRO A 179 -17.60 32.32 3.89
CA PRO A 179 -16.96 31.08 3.46
C PRO A 179 -15.67 30.83 4.24
N ARG A 180 -15.32 29.54 4.32
CA ARG A 180 -14.02 29.08 4.79
C ARG A 180 -13.10 28.88 3.60
N SER A 181 -11.79 28.96 3.80
CA SER A 181 -10.82 28.52 2.78
C SER A 181 -10.98 27.02 2.46
N GLY A 182 -11.42 26.24 3.45
CA GLY A 182 -11.76 24.83 3.34
C GLY A 182 -10.54 23.90 3.31
N ALA A 183 -10.85 22.62 3.23
CA ALA A 183 -9.92 21.52 3.15
C ALA A 183 -10.28 20.57 2.00
N THR A 184 -9.26 19.94 1.46
CA THR A 184 -9.42 18.77 0.59
C THR A 184 -9.46 17.53 1.47
N VAL A 185 -10.48 16.69 1.27
CA VAL A 185 -10.61 15.39 1.92
C VAL A 185 -10.40 14.29 0.88
N ALA A 186 -9.46 13.40 1.15
CA ALA A 186 -9.19 12.22 0.35
C ALA A 186 -9.52 10.95 1.16
N PHE A 187 -10.21 9.99 0.56
CA PHE A 187 -10.51 8.69 1.17
C PHE A 187 -10.72 7.62 0.10
N SER A 188 -10.63 6.36 0.49
CA SER A 188 -10.82 5.22 -0.41
C SER A 188 -11.96 4.34 0.05
N THR A 189 -12.85 3.96 -0.86
CA THR A 189 -13.97 3.04 -0.59
C THR A 189 -14.36 2.30 -1.87
N LEU A 190 -14.81 1.05 -1.75
CA LEU A 190 -15.23 0.22 -2.89
C LEU A 190 -14.18 0.10 -4.03
N GLY A 191 -12.88 0.18 -3.70
CA GLY A 191 -11.79 0.17 -4.69
C GLY A 191 -11.66 1.45 -5.50
N TYR A 192 -12.26 2.55 -5.02
CA TYR A 192 -12.16 3.90 -5.59
C TYR A 192 -11.54 4.86 -4.60
N ASP A 193 -10.73 5.76 -5.13
CA ASP A 193 -10.10 6.87 -4.43
C ASP A 193 -10.87 8.14 -4.76
N ILE A 194 -11.31 8.84 -3.72
CA ILE A 194 -12.23 9.97 -3.82
C ILE A 194 -11.61 11.21 -3.20
N VAL A 195 -11.59 12.29 -3.96
CA VAL A 195 -11.13 13.61 -3.51
C VAL A 195 -12.32 14.56 -3.50
N VAL A 196 -12.63 15.10 -2.33
CA VAL A 196 -13.60 16.18 -2.15
C VAL A 196 -12.83 17.47 -1.90
N ARG A 197 -12.94 18.43 -2.82
CA ARG A 197 -12.24 19.71 -2.75
C ARG A 197 -13.03 20.77 -1.96
N PRO A 198 -12.39 21.85 -1.49
CA PRO A 198 -13.06 22.94 -0.75
C PRO A 198 -14.27 23.56 -1.46
N ASP A 199 -14.21 23.64 -2.78
CA ASP A 199 -15.28 24.19 -3.63
C ASP A 199 -16.46 23.23 -3.85
N GLY A 200 -16.37 22.01 -3.32
CA GLY A 200 -17.36 20.97 -3.49
C GLY A 200 -17.21 20.16 -4.78
N THR A 201 -16.16 20.39 -5.57
CA THR A 201 -15.78 19.55 -6.70
C THR A 201 -15.32 18.19 -6.20
N ILE A 202 -15.76 17.13 -6.88
CA ILE A 202 -15.42 15.75 -6.54
C ILE A 202 -14.63 15.14 -7.69
N ALA A 203 -13.51 14.52 -7.37
CA ALA A 203 -12.76 13.69 -8.29
C ALA A 203 -12.75 12.24 -7.80
N ALA A 204 -12.81 11.31 -8.75
CA ALA A 204 -12.78 9.89 -8.47
C ALA A 204 -11.84 9.16 -9.42
N GLY A 205 -11.24 8.08 -8.96
CA GLY A 205 -10.46 7.18 -9.78
C GLY A 205 -10.32 5.82 -9.10
N SER A 206 -10.30 4.74 -9.87
CA SER A 206 -10.12 3.41 -9.28
C SER A 206 -8.73 3.27 -8.67
N THR A 207 -8.61 2.63 -7.51
CA THR A 207 -7.33 2.27 -6.87
C THR A 207 -6.44 1.44 -7.80
N LEU A 208 -7.03 0.60 -8.66
CA LEU A 208 -6.26 -0.15 -9.67
C LEU A 208 -5.57 0.78 -10.70
N ARG A 209 -6.22 1.89 -11.07
CA ARG A 209 -5.61 2.90 -11.96
C ARG A 209 -4.48 3.64 -11.25
N ARG A 210 -4.58 3.86 -9.94
CA ARG A 210 -3.47 4.38 -9.12
C ARG A 210 -2.27 3.47 -9.18
N LEU A 211 -2.45 2.17 -8.87
CA LEU A 211 -1.37 1.17 -8.94
C LEU A 211 -0.71 1.13 -10.32
N LYS A 212 -1.50 1.20 -11.40
CA LYS A 212 -0.97 1.22 -12.77
C LYS A 212 -0.20 2.49 -13.12
N ARG A 213 -0.46 3.62 -12.45
CA ARG A 213 0.10 4.93 -12.79
C ARG A 213 1.27 5.34 -11.89
N VAL A 214 1.08 5.20 -10.59
CA VAL A 214 2.03 5.63 -9.55
C VAL A 214 2.93 4.48 -9.11
N GLY A 215 2.57 3.24 -9.48
CA GLY A 215 3.25 2.05 -9.01
C GLY A 215 2.63 1.52 -7.72
N GLY A 216 3.24 0.47 -7.19
CA GLY A 216 2.79 -0.24 -6.00
C GLY A 216 3.26 -1.69 -5.99
N ASN A 217 2.92 -2.40 -4.92
CA ASN A 217 3.35 -3.77 -4.68
C ASN A 217 2.13 -4.70 -4.67
N VAL A 218 2.17 -5.75 -5.49
CA VAL A 218 1.07 -6.70 -5.67
C VAL A 218 1.53 -8.11 -5.35
N LEU A 219 0.92 -8.74 -4.34
CA LEU A 219 1.15 -10.15 -4.06
C LEU A 219 0.22 -11.02 -4.92
N VAL A 220 0.76 -12.03 -5.59
CA VAL A 220 -0.01 -13.02 -6.35
C VAL A 220 -0.02 -14.33 -5.58
N VAL A 221 -1.21 -14.81 -5.20
CA VAL A 221 -1.40 -16.02 -4.40
C VAL A 221 -2.43 -16.95 -5.02
N GLY A 222 -2.50 -18.19 -4.53
CA GLY A 222 -3.42 -19.21 -4.98
C GLY A 222 -2.70 -20.53 -5.21
N ALA A 223 -3.24 -21.62 -4.66
CA ALA A 223 -2.76 -22.97 -4.93
C ALA A 223 -3.29 -23.44 -6.29
N VAL A 224 -2.76 -22.85 -7.36
CA VAL A 224 -3.11 -23.13 -8.76
C VAL A 224 -1.89 -23.63 -9.53
N PRO A 225 -2.08 -24.33 -10.67
CA PRO A 225 -0.99 -24.69 -11.56
C PRO A 225 -0.12 -23.50 -12.01
N ASP A 226 1.18 -23.74 -12.24
CA ASP A 226 2.18 -22.72 -12.59
C ASP A 226 1.80 -21.94 -13.87
N ASP A 227 1.16 -22.59 -14.86
CA ASP A 227 0.71 -21.93 -16.09
C ASP A 227 -0.32 -20.82 -15.85
N LEU A 228 -1.18 -20.97 -14.82
CA LEU A 228 -2.13 -19.91 -14.44
C LEU A 228 -1.44 -18.76 -13.71
N VAL A 229 -0.43 -19.07 -12.91
CA VAL A 229 0.42 -18.06 -12.26
C VAL A 229 1.18 -17.26 -13.31
N ASP A 230 1.69 -17.91 -14.34
CA ASP A 230 2.37 -17.27 -15.46
C ASP A 230 1.46 -16.32 -16.22
N VAL A 231 0.23 -16.74 -16.54
CA VAL A 231 -0.77 -15.87 -17.17
C VAL A 231 -1.04 -14.62 -16.33
N ALA A 232 -1.17 -14.77 -15.01
CA ALA A 232 -1.38 -13.64 -14.09
C ALA A 232 -0.14 -12.73 -14.00
N SER A 233 1.05 -13.31 -13.88
CA SER A 233 2.35 -12.63 -13.83
C SER A 233 2.60 -11.81 -15.09
N THR A 234 2.42 -12.40 -16.28
CA THR A 234 2.56 -11.71 -17.58
C THR A 234 1.65 -10.50 -17.72
N ARG A 235 0.46 -10.51 -17.12
CA ARG A 235 -0.46 -9.36 -17.16
C ARG A 235 0.02 -8.18 -16.32
N LEU A 236 0.71 -8.46 -15.22
CA LEU A 236 1.25 -7.43 -14.34
C LEU A 236 2.51 -6.77 -14.94
N LEU A 237 3.21 -7.47 -15.84
CA LEU A 237 4.28 -6.89 -16.68
C LEU A 237 3.78 -5.83 -17.68
N GLY A 238 2.46 -5.74 -17.89
CA GLY A 238 1.81 -4.72 -18.72
C GLY A 238 1.63 -5.10 -20.19
N ASP A 239 1.03 -4.19 -20.97
CA ASP A 239 0.77 -4.40 -22.39
C ASP A 239 2.08 -4.40 -23.20
N ARG A 240 2.17 -5.31 -24.17
CA ARG A 240 3.31 -5.47 -25.08
C ARG A 240 3.55 -4.23 -25.94
N GLY A 241 4.82 -3.97 -26.29
CA GLY A 241 5.19 -2.88 -27.21
C GLY A 241 5.01 -1.47 -26.62
N ARG A 242 4.84 -1.37 -25.30
CA ARG A 242 5.02 -0.14 -24.54
C ARG A 242 6.50 -0.06 -24.17
N ASP A 243 7.07 1.13 -24.23
CA ASP A 243 8.43 1.37 -23.72
C ASP A 243 8.42 1.21 -22.19
N ARG A 244 8.76 0.00 -21.74
CA ARG A 244 8.74 -0.43 -20.34
C ARG A 244 10.08 -1.06 -20.03
N HIS A 245 10.51 -0.86 -18.79
CA HIS A 245 11.68 -1.52 -18.24
C HIS A 245 11.20 -2.65 -17.34
N HIS A 246 11.75 -3.85 -17.52
CA HIS A 246 11.38 -5.01 -16.73
C HIS A 246 12.58 -5.46 -15.90
N LEU A 247 12.38 -5.63 -14.60
CA LEU A 247 13.36 -6.22 -13.69
C LEU A 247 12.79 -7.55 -13.21
N PHE A 248 13.51 -8.64 -13.44
CA PHE A 248 13.18 -9.96 -12.92
C PHE A 248 14.14 -10.31 -11.79
N ALA A 249 13.60 -10.61 -10.62
CA ALA A 249 14.32 -11.31 -9.56
C ALA A 249 13.91 -12.79 -9.63
N LEU A 250 14.82 -13.61 -10.16
CA LEU A 250 14.64 -15.06 -10.28
C LEU A 250 15.17 -15.71 -9.02
N LEU A 251 14.32 -16.46 -8.30
CA LEU A 251 14.69 -17.17 -7.09
C LEU A 251 14.65 -18.67 -7.40
N ASP A 252 15.81 -19.29 -7.60
CA ASP A 252 15.98 -20.70 -8.00
C ASP A 252 15.18 -21.09 -9.28
N ARG A 253 15.13 -20.16 -10.25
CA ARG A 253 14.39 -20.31 -11.51
C ARG A 253 15.27 -19.94 -12.70
N ASP A 254 15.10 -20.66 -13.80
CA ASP A 254 15.86 -20.46 -15.03
C ASP A 254 15.45 -19.14 -15.75
N ILE A 255 16.41 -18.50 -16.42
CA ILE A 255 16.20 -17.32 -17.26
C ILE A 255 15.16 -17.55 -18.38
N ASP A 256 14.90 -18.80 -18.77
CA ASP A 256 13.79 -19.20 -19.66
C ASP A 256 12.41 -18.68 -19.20
N ALA A 257 12.23 -18.46 -17.89
CA ALA A 257 11.01 -17.88 -17.33
C ALA A 257 10.79 -16.41 -17.77
N VAL A 258 11.86 -15.68 -18.10
CA VAL A 258 11.78 -14.31 -18.64
C VAL A 258 11.28 -14.35 -20.08
N TRP A 259 11.87 -15.22 -20.90
CA TRP A 259 11.54 -15.39 -22.32
C TRP A 259 10.11 -15.84 -22.57
N THR A 260 9.57 -16.65 -21.67
CA THR A 260 8.18 -17.13 -21.76
C THR A 260 7.17 -16.01 -21.51
N ARG A 261 7.55 -14.99 -20.73
CA ARG A 261 6.62 -13.93 -20.29
C ARG A 261 6.76 -12.62 -21.06
N LEU A 262 7.92 -12.36 -21.67
CA LEU A 262 8.16 -11.17 -22.49
C LEU A 262 8.12 -11.46 -23.99
N SER A 263 7.75 -10.44 -24.76
CA SER A 263 7.99 -10.47 -26.21
C SER A 263 9.48 -10.29 -26.48
N PRO A 264 10.04 -10.80 -27.60
CA PRO A 264 11.45 -10.61 -27.93
C PRO A 264 11.91 -9.14 -27.92
N GLY A 265 11.06 -8.21 -28.36
CA GLY A 265 11.36 -6.78 -28.32
C GLY A 265 11.26 -6.13 -26.93
N ASP A 266 10.50 -6.71 -26.00
CA ASP A 266 10.44 -6.24 -24.61
C ASP A 266 11.63 -6.81 -23.81
N ALA A 267 12.14 -7.99 -24.20
CA ALA A 267 13.22 -8.69 -23.52
C ALA A 267 14.58 -7.97 -23.59
N SER A 268 14.82 -7.11 -24.60
CA SER A 268 16.04 -6.30 -24.68
C SER A 268 16.13 -5.24 -23.58
N ASN A 269 14.98 -4.80 -23.06
CA ASN A 269 14.89 -3.83 -21.95
C ASN A 269 14.72 -4.53 -20.59
N ALA A 270 14.93 -5.85 -20.55
CA ALA A 270 14.83 -6.63 -19.33
C ALA A 270 16.18 -6.75 -18.62
N HIS A 271 16.14 -6.54 -17.32
CA HIS A 271 17.24 -6.76 -16.38
C HIS A 271 16.90 -7.96 -15.49
N VAL A 272 17.88 -8.81 -15.22
CA VAL A 272 17.73 -10.04 -14.44
C VAL A 272 18.70 -10.03 -13.27
N VAL A 273 18.16 -10.20 -12.07
CA VAL A 273 18.90 -10.55 -10.86
C VAL A 273 18.64 -12.02 -10.60
N ASP A 274 19.67 -12.85 -10.74
CA ASP A 274 19.57 -14.30 -10.60
C ASP A 274 20.05 -14.74 -9.21
N TYR A 275 19.11 -15.09 -8.34
CA TYR A 275 19.38 -15.52 -6.97
C TYR A 275 19.43 -17.05 -6.89
N ALA A 276 20.64 -17.58 -6.75
CA ALA A 276 20.87 -18.99 -6.49
C ALA A 276 20.78 -19.27 -4.98
N ALA A 277 19.60 -19.66 -4.50
CA ALA A 277 19.37 -19.97 -3.08
C ALA A 277 20.24 -21.13 -2.54
N THR A 278 20.83 -21.94 -3.42
CA THR A 278 21.83 -22.96 -3.07
C THR A 278 22.97 -22.98 -4.09
N ALA A 279 24.21 -23.16 -3.61
CA ALA A 279 25.46 -23.17 -4.39
C ALA A 279 25.53 -24.30 -5.45
N ARG A 280 24.71 -24.23 -6.50
CA ARG A 280 24.86 -25.00 -7.73
C ARG A 280 25.36 -24.07 -8.83
N SER A 281 26.65 -23.73 -8.76
CA SER A 281 27.36 -23.33 -9.97
C SER A 281 27.50 -24.55 -10.86
N ALA A 282 26.74 -24.58 -11.95
CA ALA A 282 27.16 -25.27 -13.16
C ALA A 282 27.22 -24.22 -14.26
N ALA A 283 28.43 -23.91 -14.70
CA ALA A 283 28.67 -23.02 -15.83
C ALA A 283 27.95 -23.58 -17.08
N SER A 284 26.80 -23.01 -17.42
CA SER A 284 26.18 -23.18 -18.72
C SER A 284 26.91 -22.26 -19.70
N ALA A 285 27.62 -22.87 -20.65
CA ALA A 285 28.25 -22.15 -21.74
C ALA A 285 27.18 -21.33 -22.49
N GLN A 286 27.34 -20.00 -22.47
CA GLN A 286 26.48 -19.11 -23.23
C GLN A 286 26.56 -19.48 -24.73
N PRO A 287 25.44 -19.75 -25.40
CA PRO A 287 25.41 -19.62 -26.85
C PRO A 287 25.66 -18.14 -27.17
N SER A 288 26.51 -17.88 -28.16
CA SER A 288 26.67 -16.53 -28.71
C SER A 288 25.35 -16.10 -29.37
N ILE A 289 24.47 -15.48 -28.60
CA ILE A 289 23.22 -14.87 -29.06
C ILE A 289 23.47 -13.37 -29.23
N ASP A 290 22.87 -12.80 -30.26
CA ASP A 290 22.93 -11.38 -30.61
C ASP A 290 22.58 -10.52 -29.38
N THR A 291 23.57 -9.79 -28.85
CA THR A 291 23.51 -9.11 -27.55
C THR A 291 22.47 -7.98 -27.47
N ASP A 292 21.89 -7.58 -28.61
CA ASP A 292 20.91 -6.49 -28.70
C ASP A 292 19.46 -6.94 -28.44
N THR A 293 19.20 -8.25 -28.29
CA THR A 293 17.82 -8.79 -28.16
C THR A 293 17.59 -9.64 -26.91
N THR A 294 18.54 -9.68 -25.97
CA THR A 294 18.52 -10.59 -24.81
C THR A 294 18.39 -9.85 -23.47
N PRO A 295 17.68 -10.42 -22.48
CA PRO A 295 17.71 -9.92 -21.11
C PRO A 295 19.14 -9.85 -20.60
N SER A 296 19.46 -8.76 -19.90
CA SER A 296 20.76 -8.55 -19.28
C SER A 296 20.77 -9.12 -17.86
N ILE A 297 21.66 -10.06 -17.57
CA ILE A 297 21.94 -10.47 -16.18
C ILE A 297 22.79 -9.37 -15.56
N VAL A 298 22.25 -8.66 -14.58
CA VAL A 298 22.89 -7.49 -13.94
C VAL A 298 23.55 -7.84 -12.61
N ALA A 299 23.11 -8.91 -11.95
CA ALA A 299 23.68 -9.39 -10.69
C ALA A 299 23.32 -10.86 -10.44
N GLU A 300 24.19 -11.55 -9.71
CA GLU A 300 24.01 -12.94 -9.25
C GLU A 300 24.30 -13.03 -7.74
N PRO A 301 23.44 -12.47 -6.87
CA PRO A 301 23.66 -12.46 -5.43
C PRO A 301 23.55 -13.87 -4.82
N ASP A 302 24.38 -14.17 -3.83
CA ASP A 302 24.40 -15.44 -3.10
C ASP A 302 23.73 -15.37 -1.71
N ASP A 303 23.34 -14.17 -1.26
CA ASP A 303 22.56 -13.93 -0.04
C ASP A 303 21.40 -12.95 -0.25
N ILE A 304 20.52 -12.86 0.75
CA ILE A 304 19.28 -12.06 0.68
C ILE A 304 19.56 -10.55 0.73
N ASP A 305 20.62 -10.14 1.43
CA ASP A 305 21.01 -8.74 1.55
C ASP A 305 21.57 -8.23 0.21
N GLY A 306 22.37 -9.05 -0.48
CA GLY A 306 22.84 -8.79 -1.84
C GLY A 306 21.72 -8.81 -2.87
N LEU A 307 20.70 -9.66 -2.69
CA LEU A 307 19.48 -9.63 -3.53
C LEU A 307 18.70 -8.32 -3.36
N GLU A 308 18.52 -7.87 -2.12
CA GLU A 308 17.90 -6.59 -1.80
C GLU A 308 18.66 -5.42 -2.47
N GLU A 309 19.98 -5.36 -2.27
CA GLU A 309 20.84 -4.32 -2.84
C GLU A 309 20.82 -4.34 -4.38
N ALA A 310 20.87 -5.51 -5.00
CA ALA A 310 20.84 -5.66 -6.45
C ALA A 310 19.51 -5.17 -7.05
N ILE A 311 18.37 -5.51 -6.43
CA ILE A 311 17.05 -5.02 -6.87
C ILE A 311 16.99 -3.50 -6.74
N ASP A 312 17.34 -2.97 -5.58
CA ASP A 312 17.29 -1.53 -5.25
C ASP A 312 18.22 -0.69 -6.16
N SER A 313 19.45 -1.16 -6.38
CA SER A 313 20.42 -0.54 -7.29
C SER A 313 19.93 -0.54 -8.74
N THR A 314 19.34 -1.64 -9.20
CA THR A 314 18.83 -1.75 -10.58
C THR A 314 17.61 -0.85 -10.79
N LEU A 315 16.66 -0.82 -9.83
CA LEU A 315 15.52 0.09 -9.88
C LEU A 315 15.96 1.56 -9.94
N ARG A 316 16.96 1.95 -9.14
CA ARG A 316 17.52 3.31 -9.19
C ARG A 316 18.17 3.63 -10.53
N THR A 317 18.90 2.66 -11.11
CA THR A 317 19.57 2.83 -12.41
C THR A 317 18.53 3.06 -13.51
N ILE A 318 17.51 2.21 -13.59
CA ILE A 318 16.42 2.36 -14.55
C ILE A 318 15.74 3.72 -14.40
N THR A 319 15.40 4.11 -13.17
CA THR A 319 14.66 5.35 -12.91
C THR A 319 15.50 6.60 -13.20
N ALA A 320 16.83 6.54 -13.05
CA ALA A 320 17.72 7.66 -13.34
C ALA A 320 17.83 7.97 -14.84
N ASP A 321 17.61 6.97 -15.70
CA ASP A 321 17.67 7.10 -17.16
C ASP A 321 16.33 7.59 -17.76
N GLU A 322 15.23 7.53 -16.99
CA GLU A 322 13.91 7.99 -17.43
C GLU A 322 13.83 9.53 -17.48
N THR A 323 13.73 10.08 -18.69
CA THR A 323 13.63 11.53 -18.94
C THR A 323 12.19 12.07 -18.85
N GLU A 324 11.17 11.20 -18.90
CA GLU A 324 9.76 11.55 -18.76
C GLU A 324 9.05 10.60 -17.77
N SER A 325 8.40 11.14 -16.74
CA SER A 325 7.60 10.35 -15.79
C SER A 325 6.32 9.82 -16.43
N GLY A 326 6.40 8.64 -17.04
CA GLY A 326 5.27 7.86 -17.52
C GLY A 326 4.59 7.02 -16.42
N PRO A 327 3.40 6.44 -16.68
CA PRO A 327 2.70 5.60 -15.71
C PRO A 327 3.48 4.29 -15.43
N ALA A 328 4.04 4.15 -14.22
CA ALA A 328 4.79 2.98 -13.72
C ALA A 328 5.43 2.15 -14.86
N THR A 329 6.32 2.80 -15.60
CA THR A 329 7.02 2.27 -16.78
C THR A 329 7.95 1.12 -16.39
N THR A 330 8.50 1.20 -15.17
CA THR A 330 9.29 0.12 -14.55
C THR A 330 8.39 -0.95 -13.91
N ARG A 331 8.69 -2.23 -14.18
CA ARG A 331 8.01 -3.41 -13.66
C ARG A 331 9.01 -4.34 -12.96
N LEU A 332 8.78 -4.65 -11.69
CA LEU A 332 9.52 -5.68 -10.96
C LEU A 332 8.70 -6.98 -10.91
N CYS A 333 9.30 -8.10 -11.28
CA CYS A 333 8.76 -9.44 -11.11
C CYS A 333 9.64 -10.23 -10.16
N VAL A 334 9.14 -10.54 -8.96
CA VAL A 334 9.75 -11.55 -8.08
C VAL A 334 9.06 -12.88 -8.36
N ASP A 335 9.77 -13.75 -9.09
CA ASP A 335 9.17 -14.91 -9.78
C ASP A 335 8.59 -15.97 -8.84
N SER A 336 9.20 -16.14 -7.67
CA SER A 336 8.70 -17.04 -6.63
C SER A 336 9.31 -16.68 -5.28
N LEU A 337 8.48 -16.36 -4.30
CA LEU A 337 8.90 -16.18 -2.91
C LEU A 337 9.06 -17.51 -2.17
N ARG A 338 8.69 -18.66 -2.77
CA ARG A 338 8.74 -19.95 -2.08
C ARG A 338 10.13 -20.31 -1.55
N PRO A 339 11.23 -20.22 -2.33
CA PRO A 339 12.54 -20.62 -1.85
C PRO A 339 12.96 -19.87 -0.58
N ILE A 340 12.74 -18.55 -0.55
CA ILE A 340 13.10 -17.74 0.63
C ILE A 340 12.17 -17.98 1.83
N ILE A 341 10.91 -18.32 1.61
CA ILE A 341 9.95 -18.64 2.69
C ILE A 341 10.20 -20.03 3.28
N GLU A 342 10.63 -20.99 2.46
CA GLU A 342 10.92 -22.36 2.90
C GLU A 342 12.25 -22.44 3.66
N ASP A 343 13.25 -21.64 3.27
CA ASP A 343 14.60 -21.72 3.85
C ASP A 343 14.87 -20.71 4.97
N ARG A 344 14.01 -19.70 5.17
CA ARG A 344 14.25 -18.59 6.13
C ARG A 344 13.07 -18.38 7.08
N ASP A 345 13.37 -17.79 8.23
CA ASP A 345 12.35 -17.34 9.16
C ASP A 345 11.49 -16.24 8.53
N ILE A 346 10.18 -16.27 8.79
CA ILE A 346 9.23 -15.33 8.20
C ILE A 346 9.57 -13.87 8.53
N GLU A 347 10.13 -13.58 9.70
CA GLU A 347 10.58 -12.25 10.10
C GLU A 347 11.73 -11.71 9.22
N VAL A 348 12.56 -12.59 8.66
CA VAL A 348 13.64 -12.20 7.73
C VAL A 348 13.03 -11.85 6.38
N VAL A 349 12.07 -12.67 5.91
CA VAL A 349 11.34 -12.43 4.66
C VAL A 349 10.51 -11.15 4.73
N GLU A 350 9.85 -10.88 5.87
CA GLU A 350 9.11 -9.63 6.10
C GLU A 350 10.01 -8.42 5.93
N ARG A 351 11.20 -8.42 6.56
CA ARG A 351 12.14 -7.29 6.48
C ARG A 351 12.67 -7.08 5.06
N PHE A 352 13.02 -8.16 4.37
CA PHE A 352 13.41 -8.12 2.97
C PHE A 352 12.31 -7.51 2.10
N LEU A 353 11.06 -7.97 2.26
CA LEU A 353 9.93 -7.46 1.49
C LEU A 353 9.59 -6.00 1.86
N GLU A 354 9.70 -5.60 3.12
CA GLU A 354 9.55 -4.20 3.55
C GLU A 354 10.54 -3.29 2.82
N SER A 355 11.80 -3.72 2.71
CA SER A 355 12.83 -2.96 2.01
C SER A 355 12.58 -2.89 0.51
N VAL A 356 12.39 -4.05 -0.15
CA VAL A 356 12.14 -4.12 -1.60
C VAL A 356 10.86 -3.38 -1.99
N CYS A 357 9.77 -3.52 -1.22
CA CYS A 357 8.53 -2.76 -1.45
C CYS A 357 8.77 -1.25 -1.32
N GLY A 358 9.65 -0.83 -0.40
CA GLY A 358 10.12 0.53 -0.25
C GLY A 358 10.86 1.04 -1.49
N SER A 359 11.80 0.25 -2.02
CA SER A 359 12.53 0.58 -3.27
C SER A 359 11.60 0.68 -4.48
N VAL A 360 10.64 -0.23 -4.62
CA VAL A 360 9.60 -0.16 -5.68
C VAL A 360 8.79 1.13 -5.58
N LYS A 361 8.37 1.51 -4.36
CA LYS A 361 7.63 2.76 -4.13
C LYS A 361 8.49 3.99 -4.45
N ALA A 362 9.77 4.00 -4.05
CA ALA A 362 10.70 5.08 -4.33
C ALA A 362 10.94 5.27 -5.84
N ALA A 363 10.95 4.17 -6.60
CA ALA A 363 11.07 4.17 -8.06
C ALA A 363 9.74 4.41 -8.80
N SER A 364 8.61 4.60 -8.10
CA SER A 364 7.27 4.64 -8.71
C SER A 364 6.98 3.43 -9.64
N ALA A 365 7.59 2.29 -9.33
CA ALA A 365 7.49 1.06 -10.10
C ALA A 365 6.29 0.22 -9.67
N LEU A 366 5.85 -0.71 -10.52
CA LEU A 366 4.91 -1.75 -10.11
C LEU A 366 5.67 -3.05 -9.89
N GLY A 367 5.75 -3.49 -8.64
CA GLY A 367 6.31 -4.78 -8.26
C GLY A 367 5.20 -5.81 -8.09
N HIS A 368 5.36 -7.00 -8.68
CA HIS A 368 4.53 -8.15 -8.35
C HIS A 368 5.38 -9.31 -7.85
N TYR A 369 4.82 -10.04 -6.89
CA TYR A 369 5.54 -11.04 -6.11
C TYR A 369 4.69 -12.30 -6.08
N VAL A 370 5.27 -13.40 -6.53
CA VAL A 370 4.52 -14.65 -6.73
C VAL A 370 4.74 -15.58 -5.54
N LEU A 371 3.66 -15.99 -4.90
CA LEU A 371 3.67 -16.95 -3.81
C LEU A 371 2.49 -17.93 -4.01
N PRO A 372 2.67 -18.99 -4.81
CA PRO A 372 1.56 -19.81 -5.32
C PRO A 372 1.09 -20.82 -4.27
N ILE A 373 0.70 -20.37 -3.09
CA ILE A 373 0.12 -21.16 -2.00
C ILE A 373 -1.27 -20.62 -1.68
N GLU A 374 -2.04 -21.34 -0.87
CA GLU A 374 -3.37 -20.89 -0.46
C GLU A 374 -3.31 -19.54 0.26
N ARG A 375 -4.25 -18.65 -0.10
CA ARG A 375 -4.39 -17.33 0.56
C ARG A 375 -4.62 -17.45 2.07
N SER A 376 -5.29 -18.52 2.49
CA SER A 376 -5.54 -18.84 3.90
C SER A 376 -4.33 -19.42 4.64
N SER A 377 -3.15 -19.48 4.03
CA SER A 377 -1.93 -19.86 4.75
C SER A 377 -1.49 -18.78 5.74
N ASP A 378 -0.80 -19.19 6.82
CA ASP A 378 -0.23 -18.26 7.80
C ASP A 378 0.81 -17.33 7.17
N ALA A 379 1.62 -17.86 6.24
CA ALA A 379 2.62 -17.08 5.52
C ALA A 379 1.97 -15.94 4.72
N VAL A 380 0.93 -16.22 3.92
CA VAL A 380 0.23 -15.17 3.16
C VAL A 380 -0.39 -14.13 4.10
N ARG A 381 -1.14 -14.56 5.13
CA ARG A 381 -1.75 -13.63 6.10
C ARG A 381 -0.74 -12.66 6.71
N ARG A 382 0.47 -13.15 6.97
CA ARG A 382 1.54 -12.38 7.59
C ARG A 382 2.17 -11.39 6.62
N LEU A 383 2.40 -11.81 5.37
CA LEU A 383 3.02 -10.98 4.34
C LEU A 383 2.06 -9.99 3.66
N GLU A 384 0.75 -10.26 3.64
CA GLU A 384 -0.26 -9.43 2.95
C GLU A 384 -0.20 -7.94 3.33
N ALA A 385 0.15 -7.62 4.59
CA ALA A 385 0.22 -6.25 5.08
C ALA A 385 1.32 -5.39 4.42
N SER A 386 2.34 -6.01 3.84
CA SER A 386 3.43 -5.31 3.14
C SER A 386 3.06 -4.88 1.72
N PHE A 387 1.97 -5.41 1.17
CA PHE A 387 1.54 -5.17 -0.20
C PHE A 387 0.37 -4.18 -0.28
N ASP A 388 0.29 -3.46 -1.39
CA ASP A 388 -0.80 -2.52 -1.64
C ASP A 388 -2.06 -3.26 -2.15
N ALA A 389 -1.87 -4.41 -2.79
CA ALA A 389 -2.94 -5.32 -3.20
C ALA A 389 -2.51 -6.79 -3.21
N THR A 390 -3.49 -7.69 -3.14
CA THR A 390 -3.30 -9.12 -3.38
C THR A 390 -4.22 -9.60 -4.49
N VAL A 391 -3.66 -10.32 -5.46
CA VAL A 391 -4.39 -11.06 -6.48
C VAL A 391 -4.48 -12.51 -6.04
N GLU A 392 -5.69 -12.96 -5.72
CA GLU A 392 -5.97 -14.36 -5.41
C GLU A 392 -6.41 -15.08 -6.69
N LEU A 393 -5.75 -16.19 -7.00
CA LEU A 393 -6.06 -17.06 -8.12
C LEU A 393 -6.77 -18.32 -7.62
N ARG A 394 -7.72 -18.80 -8.43
CA ARG A 394 -8.33 -20.12 -8.24
C ARG A 394 -8.72 -20.74 -9.57
N VAL A 395 -8.98 -22.05 -9.54
CA VAL A 395 -9.72 -22.75 -10.60
C VAL A 395 -11.17 -22.87 -10.16
N GLY A 396 -12.04 -22.07 -10.74
CA GLY A 396 -13.49 -22.12 -10.53
C GLY A 396 -14.18 -23.07 -11.51
N GLU A 397 -15.51 -23.15 -11.43
CA GLU A 397 -16.33 -24.01 -12.30
C GLU A 397 -16.21 -23.62 -13.79
N SER A 398 -16.01 -22.33 -14.06
CA SER A 398 -15.88 -21.78 -15.42
C SER A 398 -14.44 -21.64 -15.89
N GLY A 399 -13.47 -22.21 -15.15
CA GLY A 399 -12.05 -22.15 -15.45
C GLY A 399 -11.25 -21.26 -14.50
N ALA A 400 -10.15 -20.69 -14.98
CA ALA A 400 -9.28 -19.84 -14.18
C ALA A 400 -9.97 -18.52 -13.82
N GLU A 401 -9.93 -18.17 -12.54
CA GLU A 401 -10.54 -16.96 -12.00
C GLU A 401 -9.53 -16.22 -11.11
N GLN A 402 -9.74 -14.91 -11.00
CA GLN A 402 -8.97 -14.06 -10.10
C GLN A 402 -9.89 -13.17 -9.26
N ARG A 403 -9.37 -12.72 -8.13
CA ARG A 403 -10.00 -11.76 -7.23
C ARG A 403 -8.96 -10.81 -6.68
N TRP A 404 -9.30 -9.53 -6.61
CA TRP A 404 -8.41 -8.50 -6.10
C TRP A 404 -8.82 -8.10 -4.69
N HIS A 405 -7.86 -8.13 -3.78
CA HIS A 405 -7.94 -7.55 -2.44
C HIS A 405 -7.14 -6.25 -2.44
N LEU A 406 -7.83 -5.11 -2.34
CA LEU A 406 -7.26 -3.78 -2.36
C LEU A 406 -7.15 -3.28 -0.92
N HIS A 407 -5.99 -3.49 -0.31
CA HIS A 407 -5.78 -3.35 1.14
C HIS A 407 -6.04 -1.95 1.66
N GLU A 408 -5.64 -0.92 0.91
CA GLU A 408 -5.88 0.48 1.31
C GLU A 408 -7.35 0.86 1.41
N SER A 409 -8.20 0.31 0.52
CA SER A 409 -9.65 0.59 0.52
C SER A 409 -10.44 -0.48 1.28
N ASN A 410 -9.75 -1.49 1.83
CA ASN A 410 -10.34 -2.70 2.40
C ASN A 410 -11.44 -3.29 1.50
N TYR A 411 -11.21 -3.25 0.18
CA TYR A 411 -12.18 -3.72 -0.81
C TYR A 411 -11.71 -5.02 -1.42
N THR A 412 -12.65 -5.95 -1.58
CA THR A 412 -12.42 -7.21 -2.27
C THR A 412 -13.39 -7.28 -3.43
N THR A 413 -12.88 -7.49 -4.64
CA THR A 413 -13.74 -7.68 -5.82
C THR A 413 -14.48 -9.01 -5.73
N ASP A 414 -15.53 -9.17 -6.53
CA ASP A 414 -16.02 -10.51 -6.85
C ASP A 414 -14.95 -11.31 -7.62
N TRP A 415 -15.17 -12.61 -7.72
CA TRP A 415 -14.38 -13.46 -8.62
C TRP A 415 -14.75 -13.15 -10.06
N PHE A 416 -13.75 -12.96 -10.89
CA PHE A 416 -13.93 -12.78 -12.32
C PHE A 416 -12.91 -13.58 -13.11
N ALA A 417 -13.25 -13.92 -14.35
CA ALA A 417 -12.39 -14.75 -15.19
C ALA A 417 -10.98 -14.16 -15.29
N LEU A 418 -9.98 -15.00 -15.06
CA LEU A 418 -8.63 -14.76 -15.52
C LEU A 418 -8.67 -14.94 -17.04
N ARG A 419 -9.17 -13.91 -17.76
CA ARG A 419 -9.30 -13.98 -19.22
C ARG A 419 -7.96 -14.41 -19.82
N ASP A 420 -7.94 -15.00 -21.00
CA ASP A 420 -6.69 -15.22 -21.71
C ASP A 420 -6.41 -13.98 -22.57
N SER A 421 -5.19 -13.44 -22.54
CA SER A 421 -4.82 -12.31 -23.39
C SER A 421 -4.47 -12.86 -24.78
N ARG A 422 -5.48 -13.29 -25.54
CA ARG A 422 -5.31 -13.67 -26.95
C ARG A 422 -5.41 -12.45 -27.86
#